data_AF-A0A016VLC4-F1
#
_entry.id   AF-A0A016VLC4-F1
#
_cell.length_a   1.000
_cell.length_b   1.000
_cell.length_c   1.000
_cell.angle_alpha   90.00
_cell.angle_beta   90.00
_cell.angle_gamma   90.00
#
_symmetry.space_group_name_H-M   'P 1'
#
loop_
_entity.id
_entity.type
_entity.pdbx_description
1 polymer ?
#
loop_
_entity_poly.entity_id
_entity_poly.type
_entity_poly.pdbx_seq_one_letter_code
_entity_poly.pdbx_strand_id
1 'polypeptide(L)'
;MYNNPTGLGPEIIYFNMLPGQQEDVSIKPLDAHSLLRPEAIEAWFYLYRLTGDKMYQDWGWKAFEAIEKYARVKNGYSSVKSVKRIPVSYRDLMESFFLAETLKYLYLLFADDQKDLFPLDKWVFNTEAHPLPIYDH
;
A
#
# COMPACT_ATOMS: atom_id res chain seq x y z
N MET A 1 9.54 4.04 -4.68
CA MET A 1 8.41 3.16 -5.07
C MET A 1 8.97 1.94 -5.78
N TYR A 2 8.27 0.79 -5.75
CA TYR A 2 8.76 -0.47 -6.30
C TYR A 2 9.33 -0.33 -7.71
N ASN A 3 10.55 -0.83 -7.90
CA ASN A 3 11.21 -0.83 -9.20
C ASN A 3 10.65 -1.97 -10.06
N ASN A 4 9.43 -1.79 -10.58
CA ASN A 4 8.80 -2.69 -11.53
C ASN A 4 7.90 -1.91 -12.51
N PRO A 5 7.50 -2.50 -13.65
CA PRO A 5 6.74 -1.80 -14.68
C PRO A 5 5.44 -1.10 -14.24
N THR A 6 4.70 -1.67 -13.28
CA THR A 6 3.43 -1.07 -12.83
C THR A 6 3.60 -0.15 -11.62
N GLY A 7 4.72 -0.24 -10.91
CA GLY A 7 4.93 0.42 -9.63
C GLY A 7 4.16 -0.22 -8.46
N LEU A 8 3.27 -1.20 -8.71
CA LEU A 8 2.52 -1.88 -7.65
C LEU A 8 3.42 -2.84 -6.86
N GLY A 9 3.12 -3.04 -5.57
CA GLY A 9 3.84 -4.00 -4.75
C GLY A 9 3.53 -5.46 -5.15
N PRO A 10 4.54 -6.32 -5.38
CA PRO A 10 4.33 -7.75 -5.53
C PRO A 10 4.04 -8.40 -4.17
N GLU A 11 3.60 -9.66 -4.17
CA GLU A 11 3.32 -10.43 -2.95
C GLU A 11 4.60 -10.76 -2.18
N ILE A 12 5.66 -11.19 -2.88
CA ILE A 12 6.94 -11.57 -2.26
C ILE A 12 8.09 -10.98 -3.05
N ILE A 13 9.07 -10.45 -2.32
CA ILE A 13 10.35 -9.97 -2.84
C ILE A 13 11.51 -10.78 -2.25
N TYR A 14 12.62 -10.87 -2.98
CA TYR A 14 13.86 -11.51 -2.53
C TYR A 14 15.01 -10.52 -2.61
N PHE A 15 15.82 -10.46 -1.56
CA PHE A 15 17.01 -9.61 -1.54
C PHE A 15 18.22 -10.36 -2.11
N ASN A 16 18.98 -9.66 -2.96
CA ASN A 16 20.23 -10.17 -3.48
C ASN A 16 21.37 -9.91 -2.48
N MET A 17 21.99 -10.99 -1.97
CA MET A 17 23.02 -10.91 -0.93
C MET A 17 24.46 -10.99 -1.49
N LEU A 18 24.61 -11.14 -2.81
CA LEU A 18 25.92 -11.32 -3.45
C LEU A 18 26.57 -9.96 -3.76
N PRO A 19 27.86 -9.77 -3.42
CA PRO A 19 28.59 -8.57 -3.82
C PRO A 19 28.59 -8.39 -5.35
N GLY A 20 28.30 -7.18 -5.82
CA GLY A 20 28.34 -6.82 -7.24
C GLY A 20 27.05 -7.06 -8.04
N GLN A 21 25.99 -7.57 -7.41
CA GLN A 21 24.64 -7.49 -8.00
C GLN A 21 24.14 -6.05 -7.96
N GLN A 22 23.66 -5.53 -9.09
CA GLN A 22 23.14 -4.16 -9.20
C GLN A 22 21.70 -4.01 -8.71
N GLU A 23 20.89 -5.07 -8.77
CA GLU A 23 19.50 -5.01 -8.30
C GLU A 23 19.44 -5.45 -6.84
N ASP A 24 18.86 -4.62 -5.96
CA ASP A 24 18.67 -4.98 -4.54
C ASP A 24 17.62 -6.08 -4.38
N VAL A 25 16.57 -6.02 -5.22
CA VAL A 25 15.34 -6.80 -5.07
C VAL A 25 14.98 -7.53 -6.36
N SER A 26 14.67 -8.82 -6.24
CA SER A 26 14.14 -9.65 -7.32
C SER A 26 12.73 -10.17 -7.01
N ILE A 27 11.94 -10.42 -8.06
CA ILE A 27 10.56 -10.92 -7.97
C ILE A 27 10.43 -12.19 -8.81
N LYS A 28 10.16 -13.33 -8.15
CA LYS A 28 9.90 -14.60 -8.82
C LYS A 28 8.55 -14.56 -9.55
N PRO A 29 8.38 -15.28 -10.68
CA PRO A 29 7.17 -15.19 -11.48
C PRO A 29 5.85 -15.48 -10.73
N LEU A 30 5.83 -16.46 -9.83
CA LEU A 30 4.63 -16.84 -9.07
C LEU A 30 4.27 -15.82 -7.97
N ASP A 31 5.25 -15.03 -7.54
CA ASP A 31 5.13 -14.05 -6.46
C ASP A 31 4.83 -12.65 -6.98
N ALA A 32 4.78 -12.48 -8.30
CA ALA A 32 4.64 -11.19 -8.96
C ALA A 32 3.22 -10.60 -8.91
N HIS A 33 2.26 -11.29 -8.31
CA HIS A 33 0.88 -10.79 -8.23
C HIS A 33 0.78 -9.67 -7.18
N SER A 34 -0.17 -8.76 -7.38
CA SER A 34 -0.48 -7.71 -6.40
C SER A 34 -1.95 -7.80 -6.04
N LEU A 35 -2.23 -7.94 -4.74
CA LEU A 35 -3.59 -8.05 -4.21
C LEU A 35 -4.11 -6.70 -3.68
N LEU A 36 -3.40 -5.61 -3.96
CA LEU A 36 -3.71 -4.27 -3.46
C LEU A 36 -3.66 -4.17 -1.92
N ARG A 37 -2.74 -4.95 -1.32
CA ARG A 37 -2.56 -5.04 0.13
C ARG A 37 -2.12 -3.71 0.76
N PRO A 38 -2.46 -3.46 2.03
CA PRO A 38 -2.34 -2.13 2.64
C PRO A 38 -0.99 -1.86 3.31
N GLU A 39 -0.17 -2.87 3.60
CA GLU A 39 0.83 -2.82 4.69
C GLU A 39 1.89 -1.73 4.50
N ALA A 40 2.28 -1.47 3.24
CA ALA A 40 3.21 -0.37 2.94
C ALA A 40 2.60 1.01 3.19
N ILE A 41 1.34 1.21 2.78
CA ILE A 41 0.61 2.47 2.95
C ILE A 41 0.26 2.67 4.44
N GLU A 42 -0.12 1.60 5.14
CA GLU A 42 -0.29 1.60 6.59
C GLU A 42 0.98 2.09 7.31
N ALA A 43 2.14 1.51 6.98
CA ALA A 43 3.40 1.92 7.57
C ALA A 43 3.71 3.40 7.29
N TRP A 44 3.47 3.87 6.06
CA TRP A 44 3.68 5.27 5.69
C TRP A 44 2.73 6.23 6.43
N PHE A 45 1.49 5.83 6.68
CA PHE A 45 0.57 6.59 7.53
C PHE A 45 1.16 6.82 8.93
N TYR A 46 1.62 5.76 9.61
CA TYR A 46 2.22 5.90 10.94
C TYR A 46 3.52 6.71 10.90
N LEU A 47 4.40 6.45 9.93
CA LEU A 47 5.65 7.19 9.79
C LEU A 47 5.40 8.68 9.55
N TYR A 48 4.43 9.04 8.70
CA TYR A 48 4.05 10.44 8.51
C TYR A 48 3.50 11.06 9.79
N ARG A 49 2.61 10.38 10.51
CA ARG A 49 2.03 10.89 11.77
C ARG A 49 3.08 11.14 12.84
N LEU A 50 4.11 10.30 12.92
CA LEU A 50 5.16 10.38 13.94
C LEU A 50 6.27 11.37 13.58
N THR A 51 6.57 11.55 12.29
CA THR A 51 7.75 12.33 11.86
C THR A 51 7.39 13.65 11.18
N GLY A 52 6.21 13.74 10.56
CA GLY A 52 5.80 14.86 9.70
C GLY A 52 6.53 14.91 8.33
N ASP A 53 7.32 13.91 7.97
CA ASP A 53 8.08 13.91 6.71
C ASP A 53 7.17 13.63 5.50
N LYS A 54 7.00 14.64 4.64
CA LYS A 54 6.15 14.57 3.45
C LYS A 54 6.59 13.53 2.42
N MET A 55 7.80 13.00 2.50
CA MET A 55 8.25 11.90 1.65
C MET A 55 7.27 10.70 1.69
N TYR A 56 6.67 10.41 2.86
CA TYR A 56 5.71 9.32 3.02
C TYR A 56 4.40 9.58 2.26
N GLN A 57 3.96 10.84 2.20
CA GLN A 57 2.83 11.25 1.38
C GLN A 57 3.15 11.11 -0.11
N ASP A 58 4.34 11.53 -0.54
CA ASP A 58 4.78 11.37 -1.93
C ASP A 58 4.82 9.90 -2.37
N TRP A 59 5.25 9.00 -1.48
CA TRP A 59 5.26 7.55 -1.74
C TRP A 59 3.84 6.97 -1.79
N GLY A 60 2.97 7.37 -0.87
CA GLY A 60 1.56 7.01 -0.89
C GLY A 60 0.88 7.49 -2.18
N TRP A 61 1.25 8.68 -2.67
CA TRP A 61 0.62 9.26 -3.86
C TRP A 61 0.99 8.47 -5.11
N LYS A 62 2.27 8.12 -5.24
CA LYS A 62 2.73 7.23 -6.31
C LYS A 62 2.04 5.85 -6.24
N ALA A 63 1.74 5.35 -5.04
CA ALA A 63 0.95 4.12 -4.85
C ALA A 63 -0.48 4.26 -5.34
N PHE A 64 -1.14 5.35 -4.98
CA PHE A 64 -2.47 5.64 -5.47
C PHE A 64 -2.51 5.78 -7.00
N GLU A 65 -1.55 6.50 -7.61
CA GLU A 65 -1.46 6.63 -9.07
C GLU A 65 -1.27 5.28 -9.77
N ALA A 66 -0.44 4.38 -9.21
CA ALA A 66 -0.26 3.04 -9.74
C ALA A 66 -1.54 2.19 -9.63
N ILE A 67 -2.26 2.28 -8.51
CA ILE A 67 -3.55 1.61 -8.30
C ILE A 67 -4.58 2.11 -9.32
N GLU A 68 -4.73 3.42 -9.47
CA GLU A 68 -5.66 4.02 -10.43
C GLU A 68 -5.35 3.60 -11.87
N LYS A 69 -4.06 3.55 -12.23
CA LYS A 69 -3.64 3.26 -13.59
C LYS A 69 -3.73 1.77 -13.95
N TYR A 70 -3.43 0.87 -13.02
CA TYR A 70 -3.22 -0.54 -13.33
C TYR A 70 -4.21 -1.49 -12.63
N ALA A 71 -4.89 -1.08 -11.57
CA ALA A 71 -5.84 -1.93 -10.85
C ALA A 71 -7.32 -1.55 -11.07
N ARG A 72 -7.59 -0.34 -11.56
CA ARG A 72 -8.96 0.13 -11.84
C ARG A 72 -9.59 -0.62 -13.01
N VAL A 73 -10.85 -1.03 -12.82
CA VAL A 73 -11.72 -1.62 -13.84
C VAL A 73 -13.03 -0.84 -13.93
N LYS A 74 -13.90 -1.18 -14.88
CA LYS A 74 -15.13 -0.40 -15.16
C LYS A 74 -16.00 -0.15 -13.90
N ASN A 75 -16.13 -1.15 -13.03
CA ASN A 75 -17.03 -1.13 -11.88
C ASN A 75 -16.32 -1.31 -10.53
N GLY A 76 -15.03 -0.96 -10.42
CA GLY A 76 -14.27 -1.13 -9.18
C GLY A 76 -12.78 -1.30 -9.42
N TYR A 77 -12.15 -2.13 -8.61
CA TYR A 77 -10.73 -2.45 -8.69
C TYR A 77 -10.54 -3.97 -8.73
N SER A 78 -9.38 -4.42 -9.19
CA SER A 78 -9.06 -5.84 -9.21
C SER A 78 -7.60 -6.10 -8.90
N SER A 79 -7.35 -7.15 -8.13
CA SER A 79 -6.02 -7.74 -7.97
C SER A 79 -5.42 -8.09 -9.33
N VAL A 80 -4.11 -7.93 -9.45
CA VAL A 80 -3.37 -8.08 -10.71
C VAL A 80 -2.47 -9.30 -10.66
N LYS A 81 -2.46 -10.09 -11.74
CA LYS A 81 -1.71 -11.36 -11.83
C LYS A 81 -0.19 -11.17 -11.87
N SER A 82 0.28 -10.05 -12.40
CA SER A 82 1.71 -9.76 -12.46
C SER A 82 1.97 -8.25 -12.54
N VAL A 83 2.81 -7.73 -11.64
CA VAL A 83 3.34 -6.35 -11.67
C VAL A 83 4.47 -6.18 -12.69
N LYS A 84 4.92 -7.27 -13.31
CA LYS A 84 6.08 -7.30 -14.22
C LYS A 84 5.74 -7.04 -15.69
N ARG A 85 4.46 -6.86 -16.04
CA ARG A 85 4.02 -6.73 -17.44
C ARG A 85 2.91 -5.69 -17.61
N ILE A 86 3.00 -4.96 -18.70
CA ILE A 86 1.95 -4.10 -19.24
C ILE A 86 1.64 -4.59 -20.67
N PRO A 87 0.35 -4.71 -21.08
CA PRO A 87 -0.85 -4.54 -20.27
C PRO A 87 -0.94 -5.59 -19.17
N VAL A 88 -1.58 -5.22 -18.06
CA VAL A 88 -1.77 -6.10 -16.91
C VAL A 88 -2.87 -7.13 -17.19
N SER A 89 -2.93 -8.19 -16.38
CA SER A 89 -4.03 -9.15 -16.39
C SER A 89 -4.65 -9.23 -15.01
N TYR A 90 -5.98 -9.22 -14.94
CA TYR A 90 -6.72 -9.16 -13.69
C TYR A 90 -7.02 -10.55 -13.13
N ARG A 91 -7.19 -10.64 -11.81
CA ARG A 91 -7.66 -11.83 -11.10
C ARG A 91 -9.18 -11.85 -10.91
N ASP A 92 -9.87 -10.75 -11.26
CA ASP A 92 -11.32 -10.57 -11.10
C ASP A 92 -11.79 -10.70 -9.64
N LEU A 93 -10.98 -10.17 -8.72
CA LEU A 93 -11.28 -10.13 -7.29
C LEU A 93 -10.89 -8.76 -6.73
N MET A 94 -11.79 -8.18 -5.94
CA MET A 94 -11.52 -7.00 -5.11
C MET A 94 -11.61 -7.43 -3.66
N GLU A 95 -10.47 -7.53 -3.00
CA GLU A 95 -10.42 -7.93 -1.60
C GLU A 95 -11.06 -6.87 -0.70
N SER A 96 -11.72 -7.28 0.39
CA SER A 96 -12.41 -6.36 1.30
C SER A 96 -11.46 -5.32 1.91
N PHE A 97 -10.24 -5.74 2.24
CA PHE A 97 -9.21 -4.87 2.80
C PHE A 97 -8.80 -3.74 1.87
N PHE A 98 -9.02 -3.84 0.55
CA PHE A 98 -8.72 -2.72 -0.34
C PHE A 98 -9.53 -1.47 0.05
N LEU A 99 -10.81 -1.65 0.37
CA LEU A 99 -11.68 -0.57 0.83
C LEU A 99 -11.47 -0.29 2.32
N ALA A 100 -11.39 -1.33 3.15
CA ALA A 100 -11.31 -1.17 4.59
C ALA A 100 -9.95 -0.58 5.04
N GLU A 101 -8.87 -0.90 4.37
CA GLU A 101 -7.50 -0.61 4.81
C GLU A 101 -6.77 0.30 3.81
N THR A 102 -6.55 -0.16 2.58
CA THR A 102 -5.72 0.55 1.59
C THR A 102 -6.24 1.96 1.34
N LEU A 103 -7.53 2.11 1.03
CA LEU A 103 -8.12 3.43 0.80
C LEU A 103 -8.27 4.24 2.11
N LYS A 104 -8.51 3.60 3.25
CA LYS A 104 -8.60 4.29 4.55
C LYS A 104 -7.27 4.91 4.94
N TYR A 105 -6.17 4.14 4.86
CA TYR A 105 -4.84 4.66 5.17
C TYR A 105 -4.37 5.69 4.15
N LEU A 106 -4.67 5.55 2.86
CA LEU A 106 -4.42 6.63 1.89
C LEU A 106 -5.17 7.91 2.27
N TYR A 107 -6.46 7.81 2.62
CA TYR A 107 -7.23 8.96 3.06
C TYR A 107 -6.61 9.63 4.29
N LEU A 108 -6.30 8.84 5.33
CA LEU A 108 -5.72 9.36 6.58
C LEU A 108 -4.31 9.95 6.40
N LEU A 109 -3.53 9.43 5.44
CA LEU A 109 -2.22 9.93 5.07
C LEU A 109 -2.29 11.31 4.40
N PHE A 110 -3.36 11.61 3.66
CA PHE A 110 -3.51 12.86 2.89
C PHE A 110 -4.47 13.87 3.49
N ALA A 111 -5.27 13.51 4.49
CA ALA A 111 -6.21 14.44 5.12
C ALA A 111 -5.49 15.71 5.60
N ASP A 112 -6.15 16.86 5.60
CA ASP A 112 -5.55 18.11 6.10
C ASP A 112 -5.66 18.22 7.63
N ASP A 113 -6.70 17.63 8.20
CA ASP A 113 -7.08 17.60 9.62
C ASP A 113 -6.54 16.36 10.36
N GLN A 114 -5.38 15.87 9.94
CA GLN A 114 -4.85 14.58 10.40
C GLN A 114 -4.78 14.46 11.92
N LYS A 115 -4.33 15.51 12.61
CA LYS A 115 -4.18 15.47 14.07
C LYS A 115 -5.51 15.29 14.80
N ASP A 116 -6.62 15.65 14.19
CA ASP A 116 -7.97 15.54 14.76
C ASP A 116 -8.65 14.22 14.35
N LEU A 117 -8.31 13.69 13.17
CA LEU A 117 -8.79 12.39 12.69
C LEU A 117 -8.00 11.24 13.32
N PHE A 118 -8.67 10.49 14.19
CA PHE A 118 -8.13 9.34 14.93
C PHE A 118 -6.76 9.64 15.56
N PRO A 119 -6.70 10.52 16.58
CA PRO A 119 -5.46 10.79 17.31
C PRO A 119 -4.86 9.48 17.84
N LEU A 120 -3.57 9.25 17.61
CA LEU A 120 -2.90 7.97 17.91
C LEU A 120 -2.76 7.71 19.42
N ASP A 121 -2.95 8.74 20.25
CA ASP A 121 -3.03 8.67 21.70
C ASP A 121 -4.44 8.34 22.23
N LYS A 122 -5.45 8.29 21.34
CA LYS A 122 -6.85 8.00 21.69
C LYS A 122 -7.42 6.78 20.97
N TRP A 123 -6.81 6.37 19.86
CA TRP A 123 -7.29 5.28 19.01
C TRP A 123 -6.18 4.31 18.66
N VAL A 124 -6.51 3.02 18.65
CA VAL A 124 -5.67 1.95 18.12
C VAL A 124 -6.39 1.26 16.97
N PHE A 125 -5.72 1.09 15.84
CA PHE A 125 -6.27 0.34 14.72
C PHE A 125 -6.00 -1.16 14.93
N ASN A 126 -7.02 -2.00 14.72
CA ASN A 126 -6.79 -3.43 14.65
C ASN A 126 -6.10 -3.80 13.31
N THR A 127 -5.79 -5.08 13.12
CA THR A 127 -5.06 -5.56 11.93
C THR A 127 -5.82 -5.47 10.61
N GLU A 128 -7.08 -4.99 10.61
CA GLU A 128 -7.88 -4.73 9.41
C GLU A 128 -8.30 -3.23 9.35
N ALA A 129 -7.44 -2.37 9.88
CA ALA A 129 -7.60 -0.92 9.98
C ALA A 129 -8.90 -0.44 10.65
N HIS A 130 -9.54 -1.23 11.52
CA HIS A 130 -10.70 -0.77 12.28
C HIS A 130 -10.26 -0.05 13.56
N PRO A 131 -10.53 1.26 13.73
CA PRO A 131 -10.12 2.00 14.90
C PRO A 131 -10.98 1.63 16.11
N LEU A 132 -10.32 1.36 17.22
CA LEU A 132 -10.89 1.08 18.53
C LEU A 132 -10.41 2.14 19.52
N PRO A 133 -11.26 2.65 20.42
CA PRO A 133 -10.83 3.62 21.42
C PRO A 133 -9.84 2.99 22.41
N ILE A 134 -8.83 3.74 22.80
CA ILE A 134 -7.94 3.37 23.90
C ILE A 134 -8.73 3.46 25.21
N TYR A 135 -8.54 2.47 26.07
CA TYR A 135 -9.22 2.42 27.36
C TYR A 135 -8.39 3.15 28.43
N ASP A 136 -8.80 4.38 28.72
CA ASP A 136 -8.26 5.18 29.82
C ASP A 136 -8.92 4.78 31.15
N HIS A 137 -8.10 4.43 32.14
CA HIS A 137 -8.49 4.01 33.48
C HIS A 137 -8.17 5.08 34.52
#